data_AF-A0A8G2CNH1-F1
#
_entry.id   AF-A0A8G2CNH1-F1
#
_cell.length_a   1.000
_cell.length_b   1.000
_cell.length_c   1.000
_cell.angle_alpha   90.00
_cell.angle_beta   90.00
_cell.angle_gamma   90.00
#
_symmetry.space_group_name_H-M   'P 1'
#
loop_
_entity.id
_entity.type
_entity.pdbx_description
1 polymer ?
#
loop_
_entity_poly.entity_id
_entity_poly.type
_entity_poly.pdbx_seq_one_letter_code
_entity_poly.pdbx_strand_id
1 'polypeptide(L)' 'MTRKMTDAQLDYERKRAAKANKSLDEWLKAKAKAELKTAPAKPEIAKKPGLLRRLIERGHKPITAKK' A
#
# COMPACT_ATOMS: atom_id res chain seq x y z
N MET A 1 -8.42 20.82 -9.17
CA MET A 1 -9.17 20.87 -7.89
C MET A 1 -8.22 20.59 -6.74
N THR A 2 -7.61 21.63 -6.15
CA THR A 2 -6.73 21.50 -4.98
C THR A 2 -7.57 21.10 -3.78
N ARG A 3 -7.62 19.79 -3.50
CA ARG A 3 -8.30 19.23 -2.33
C ARG A 3 -7.60 19.79 -1.09
N LYS A 4 -8.27 20.68 -0.34
CA LYS A 4 -7.75 21.22 0.92
C LYS A 4 -7.41 20.04 1.83
N MET A 5 -6.13 19.89 2.18
CA MET A 5 -5.69 18.87 3.13
C MET A 5 -6.21 19.22 4.53
N THR A 6 -6.59 18.20 5.29
CA THR A 6 -6.95 18.39 6.70
C THR A 6 -5.70 18.66 7.54
N ASP A 7 -5.86 19.25 8.72
CA ASP A 7 -4.73 19.57 9.60
C ASP A 7 -3.91 18.32 9.99
N ALA A 8 -4.59 17.19 10.19
CA ALA A 8 -3.96 15.90 10.44
C ALA A 8 -3.08 15.43 9.26
N GLN A 9 -3.51 15.68 8.03
CA GLN A 9 -2.73 15.35 6.84
C GLN A 9 -1.50 16.26 6.69
N LEU A 10 -1.65 17.56 6.99
CA LEU A 10 -0.53 18.50 6.96
C LEU A 10 0.54 18.15 7.99
N ASP A 11 0.16 17.77 9.20
CA ASP A 11 1.11 17.33 10.24
C ASP A 11 1.90 16.08 9.81
N TYR A 12 1.20 15.10 9.22
CA TYR A 12 1.83 13.90 8.68
C TYR A 12 2.87 14.22 7.60
N GLU A 13 2.52 15.10 6.65
CA GLU A 13 3.43 15.51 5.58
C GLU A 13 4.59 16.38 6.12
N ARG A 14 4.38 17.20 7.17
CA ARG A 14 5.46 17.95 7.85
C ARG A 14 6.51 17.01 8.46
N LYS A 15 6.08 15.94 9.14
CA LYS A 15 6.99 14.93 9.70
C LYS A 15 7.84 14.27 8.62
N ARG A 16 7.25 14.03 7.45
CA ARG A 16 7.94 13.46 6.29
C ARG A 16 8.91 14.46 5.63
N ALA A 17 8.49 15.72 5.51
CA ALA A 17 9.34 16.79 5.01
C ALA A 17 10.57 16.99 5.89
N ALA A 18 10.38 16.98 7.22
CA ALA A 18 11.48 17.05 8.20
C ALA A 18 12.45 15.86 8.06
N LYS A 19 11.94 14.63 7.88
CA LYS A 19 12.78 13.45 7.61
C LYS A 19 13.61 13.59 6.33
N ALA A 20 13.08 14.29 5.33
CA ALA A 20 13.77 14.55 4.07
C ALA A 20 14.64 15.83 4.10
N ASN A 21 14.75 16.51 5.25
CA ASN A 21 15.39 17.82 5.39
C ASN A 21 14.88 18.87 4.38
N LYS A 22 13.57 18.86 4.11
CA LYS A 22 12.90 19.78 3.17
C LYS A 22 11.81 20.57 3.88
N SER A 23 11.47 21.74 3.33
CA SER A 23 10.27 22.45 3.73
C SER A 23 9.00 21.71 3.28
N LEU A 24 7.86 21.96 3.94
CA LEU A 24 6.58 21.32 3.61
C LEU A 24 6.17 21.60 2.15
N ASP A 25 6.34 22.84 1.68
CA ASP A 25 5.99 23.24 0.33
C ASP A 25 6.84 22.53 -0.73
N GLU A 26 8.17 22.46 -0.52
CA GLU A 26 9.08 21.73 -1.41
C GLU A 26 8.79 20.22 -1.42
N TRP A 27 8.43 19.66 -0.26
CA TRP A 27 8.03 18.26 -0.13
C TRP A 27 6.74 17.97 -0.92
N LEU A 28 5.72 18.82 -0.80
CA LEU A 28 4.47 18.68 -1.54
C LEU A 28 4.68 18.84 -3.06
N LYS A 29 5.52 19.78 -3.48
CA LYS A 29 5.90 19.96 -4.90
C LYS A 29 6.65 18.75 -5.44
N ALA A 30 7.57 18.18 -4.67
CA ALA A 30 8.30 16.98 -5.05
C ALA A 30 7.37 15.76 -5.16
N LYS A 31 6.41 15.62 -4.22
CA LYS A 31 5.39 14.56 -4.24
C LYS A 31 4.49 14.67 -5.47
N ALA A 32 3.98 15.87 -5.79
CA ALA A 32 3.15 16.08 -6.98
C ALA A 32 3.91 15.73 -8.28
N LYS A 33 5.21 16.07 -8.36
CA LYS A 33 6.07 15.68 -9.49
C LYS A 33 6.32 14.17 -9.56
N ALA A 34 6.37 13.48 -8.41
CA ALA A 34 6.52 12.02 -8.35
C ALA A 34 5.23 11.29 -8.75
N GLU A 35 4.06 11.77 -8.33
CA GLU A 35 2.77 11.17 -8.71
C GLU A 35 2.52 11.26 -10.23
N LEU A 36 3.00 12.31 -10.88
CA LEU A 36 2.95 12.45 -12.35
C LEU A 36 3.92 11.50 -13.09
N LYS A 37 5.00 11.07 -12.45
CA LYS A 37 6.06 10.24 -13.05
C LYS A 37 5.96 8.76 -12.68
N THR A 38 5.13 8.42 -11.70
CA THR A 38 5.01 7.06 -11.19
C THR A 38 3.55 6.77 -10.95
N ALA A 39 2.89 6.20 -11.95
CA ALA A 39 1.98 5.10 -11.67
C ALA A 39 2.89 3.91 -11.33
N PRO A 40 3.15 3.58 -10.05
CA PRO A 40 3.90 2.38 -9.75
C PRO A 40 3.06 1.21 -10.23
N ALA A 41 3.57 0.45 -11.21
CA ALA A 41 3.11 -0.90 -11.43
C ALA A 41 3.29 -1.64 -10.10
N LYS A 42 2.20 -1.83 -9.37
CA LYS A 42 2.21 -2.54 -8.10
C LYS A 42 2.74 -3.93 -8.41
N PRO A 43 3.84 -4.40 -7.79
CA PRO A 43 4.28 -5.76 -8.00
C PRO A 43 3.10 -6.67 -7.67
N GLU A 44 2.76 -7.59 -8.57
CA GLU A 44 1.67 -8.54 -8.35
C GLU A 44 2.06 -9.43 -7.17
N ILE A 45 1.65 -9.00 -5.98
CA ILE A 45 1.78 -9.80 -4.78
C ILE A 45 0.86 -11.00 -5.01
N ALA A 46 1.45 -12.17 -5.27
CA ALA A 46 0.73 -13.42 -5.36
C ALA A 46 -0.10 -13.59 -4.07
N LYS A 47 -1.42 -13.44 -4.21
CA LYS A 47 -2.33 -13.47 -3.06
C LYS A 47 -2.34 -14.89 -2.52
N LYS A 48 -2.01 -15.05 -1.23
CA LYS A 48 -2.11 -16.35 -0.56
C LYS A 48 -3.56 -16.86 -0.66
N PRO A 49 -3.77 -18.18 -0.80
CA PRO A 49 -5.11 -18.74 -0.86
C PRO A 49 -5.86 -18.39 0.43
N GLY A 50 -7.06 -17.82 0.26
CA GLY A 50 -7.94 -17.42 1.35
C GLY A 50 -8.57 -18.61 2.09
N LEU A 51 -9.32 -18.32 3.16
CA LEU A 51 -9.89 -19.33 4.05
C LEU A 51 -10.79 -20.35 3.31
N LEU A 52 -11.69 -19.88 2.45
CA LEU A 52 -12.61 -20.73 1.68
C LEU A 52 -11.85 -21.65 0.71
N ARG A 53 -10.82 -21.11 0.03
CA ARG A 53 -9.99 -21.88 -0.89
C ARG A 53 -9.25 -23.00 -0.16
N ARG A 54 -8.71 -22.73 1.03
CA ARG A 54 -8.03 -23.73 1.88
C ARG A 54 -8.99 -24.81 2.37
N LEU A 55 -10.25 -24.46 2.67
CA LEU A 55 -11.26 -25.42 3.11
C LEU A 55 -11.63 -26.40 1.99
N ILE A 56 -11.85 -25.87 0.78
CA ILE A 56 -12.13 -26.66 -0.42
C ILE A 56 -10.94 -27.59 -0.74
N GLU A 57 -9.71 -27.07 -0.69
CA GLU A 57 -8.50 -27.88 -0.88
C GLU A 57 -8.35 -29.01 0.15
N ARG A 58 -8.78 -28.78 1.39
CA ARG A 58 -8.84 -29.84 2.41
C ARG A 58 -9.90 -30.89 2.08
N GLY A 59 -11.06 -30.46 1.59
CA GLY A 59 -12.15 -31.36 1.19
C GLY A 59 -11.83 -32.23 -0.02
N HIS A 60 -11.00 -31.73 -0.95
CA HIS A 60 -10.53 -32.50 -2.11
C HIS A 60 -9.33 -33.41 -1.80
N LYS A 61 -8.72 -33.30 -0.62
CA LYS A 61 -7.59 -34.15 -0.26
C LYS A 61 -8.14 -35.54 0.13
N PRO A 62 -7.74 -36.62 -0.57
CA PRO A 62 -8.25 -37.95 -0.26
C PRO A 62 -7.85 -38.29 1.19
N ILE A 63 -8.81 -38.83 1.94
CA ILE A 63 -8.60 -39.32 3.30
C ILE A 63 -7.83 -40.65 3.20
N THR A 64 -6.62 -40.62 2.67
CA THR A 64 -5.68 -41.74 2.86
C THR A 64 -5.00 -41.49 4.20
N ALA A 65 -5.76 -41.68 5.27
CA ALA A 65 -5.19 -41.90 6.58
C ALA A 65 -4.45 -43.24 6.51
N LYS A 66 -3.15 -43.21 6.24
CA LYS A 66 -2.30 -44.31 6.69
C LYS A 66 -2.35 -44.28 8.21
N LYS A 67 -2.94 -45.34 8.76
CA LYS A 67 -3.04 -45.65 10.18
C LYS A 67 -1.66 -45.81 10.79
#